data_AF-A0A1J0TU10-F1
#
_entry.id   AF-A0A1J0TU10-F1
#
_cell.length_a   1.000
_cell.length_b   1.000
_cell.length_c   1.000
_cell.angle_alpha   90.00
_cell.angle_beta   90.00
_cell.angle_gamma   90.00
#
_symmetry.space_group_name_H-M   'P 1'
#
loop_
_entity.id
_entity.type
_entity.pdbx_description
1 polymer ?
#
loop_
_entity_poly.entity_id
_entity_poly.type
_entity_poly.pdbx_seq_one_letter_code
_entity_poly.pdbx_strand_id
1 'polypeptide(L)'
;MTTICVSTHDLRRACTAVVPHANPKIEILDRVRFTIDPHNITLTATDGWTSGLAIVSIWETENDIIPIPEDGILVDLASEQIRKILSVFKAPADKGDEPEAILQIEVGDNYVKIADVSGLPGIDGQALELPRMDTYTGFADVAHTISRIRCMPETALTTVNMSPKIVSAFTAAAKAYNETIQITAHSESRTLTVVIGESFLGLLTPVQLTDEERARHLQWADAWDVRLPAADSLPRNATKDTTITSVLKEGAGLLVEAGVTSISFSAKDGDQ
;
A
#
# COMPACT_ATOMS: atom_id res chain seq x y z
N MET A 1 -27.02 6.08 -19.49
CA MET A 1 -26.91 4.94 -18.57
C MET A 1 -25.80 4.04 -19.07
N THR A 2 -24.90 3.59 -18.21
CA THR A 2 -23.76 2.75 -18.61
C THR A 2 -23.64 1.60 -17.64
N THR A 3 -23.42 0.38 -18.15
CA THR A 3 -23.35 -0.83 -17.34
C THR A 3 -22.06 -1.57 -17.62
N ILE A 4 -21.34 -1.94 -16.58
CA ILE A 4 -20.05 -2.65 -16.65
C ILE A 4 -19.99 -3.77 -15.62
N CYS A 5 -19.16 -4.78 -15.87
CA CYS A 5 -18.87 -5.83 -14.90
C CYS A 5 -17.42 -5.76 -14.44
N VAL A 6 -17.20 -6.03 -13.16
CA VAL A 6 -15.87 -6.05 -12.53
C VAL A 6 -15.78 -7.20 -11.53
N SER A 7 -14.56 -7.65 -11.23
CA SER A 7 -14.33 -8.57 -10.12
C SER A 7 -14.70 -7.92 -8.78
N THR A 8 -15.44 -8.65 -7.95
CA THR A 8 -15.72 -8.27 -6.55
C THR A 8 -14.41 -8.08 -5.76
N HIS A 9 -13.40 -8.93 -6.00
CA HIS A 9 -12.12 -8.83 -5.31
C HIS A 9 -11.40 -7.54 -5.67
N ASP A 10 -11.32 -7.25 -6.97
CA ASP A 10 -10.59 -6.10 -7.50
C ASP A 10 -11.21 -4.77 -7.03
N LEU A 11 -12.54 -4.62 -7.21
CA LEU A 11 -13.25 -3.43 -6.75
C LEU A 11 -13.10 -3.22 -5.23
N ARG A 12 -13.16 -4.29 -4.43
CA ARG A 12 -12.99 -4.20 -2.98
C ARG A 12 -11.58 -3.79 -2.59
N ARG A 13 -10.55 -4.33 -3.25
CA ARG A 13 -9.15 -3.95 -3.01
C ARG A 13 -8.95 -2.48 -3.31
N ALA A 14 -9.41 -2.01 -4.47
CA ALA A 14 -9.33 -0.61 -4.87
C ALA A 14 -10.07 0.33 -3.90
N CYS A 15 -11.32 0.02 -3.55
CA CYS A 15 -12.10 0.80 -2.58
C CYS A 15 -11.41 0.85 -1.20
N THR A 16 -10.89 -0.28 -0.73
CA THR A 16 -10.20 -0.38 0.58
C THR A 16 -8.90 0.44 0.57
N ALA A 17 -8.17 0.42 -0.53
CA ALA A 17 -6.92 1.14 -0.69
C ALA A 17 -7.12 2.65 -0.81
N VAL A 18 -8.16 3.11 -1.51
CA VAL A 18 -8.38 4.53 -1.82
C VAL A 18 -9.16 5.27 -0.72
N VAL A 19 -10.16 4.65 -0.09
CA VAL A 19 -11.02 5.33 0.90
C VAL A 19 -10.29 6.01 2.08
N PRO A 20 -9.14 5.50 2.60
CA PRO A 20 -8.40 6.18 3.66
C PRO A 20 -7.82 7.54 3.24
N HIS A 21 -7.70 7.77 1.93
CA HIS A 21 -7.21 9.03 1.37
C HIS A 21 -8.33 10.06 1.20
N ALA A 22 -9.60 9.76 1.47
CA ALA A 22 -10.66 10.78 1.51
C ALA A 22 -10.69 11.49 2.88
N ASN A 23 -11.20 12.73 2.91
CA ASN A 23 -11.34 13.51 4.15
C ASN A 23 -12.81 13.84 4.46
N PRO A 24 -13.51 13.02 5.28
CA PRO A 24 -14.93 13.24 5.62
C PRO A 24 -15.21 14.52 6.41
N LYS A 25 -14.17 15.23 6.88
CA LYS A 25 -14.33 16.51 7.59
C LYS A 25 -14.36 17.72 6.66
N ILE A 26 -14.02 17.53 5.38
CA ILE A 26 -13.95 18.60 4.38
C ILE A 26 -14.78 18.15 3.19
N GLU A 27 -15.94 18.75 2.98
CA GLU A 27 -16.94 18.33 1.97
C GLU A 27 -16.35 18.12 0.56
N ILE A 28 -15.46 19.02 0.11
CA ILE A 28 -14.82 18.90 -1.21
C ILE A 28 -13.84 17.72 -1.32
N LEU A 29 -13.36 17.20 -0.19
CA LEU A 29 -12.39 16.08 -0.08
C LEU A 29 -13.04 14.80 0.44
N ASP A 30 -14.29 14.82 0.88
CA ASP A 30 -15.06 13.62 1.21
C ASP A 30 -15.57 12.94 -0.06
N ARG A 31 -14.62 12.47 -0.87
CA ARG A 31 -14.91 12.05 -2.23
C ARG A 31 -13.93 11.00 -2.71
N VAL A 32 -14.49 9.94 -3.27
CA VAL A 32 -13.78 8.97 -4.09
C VAL A 32 -14.33 9.12 -5.50
N ARG A 33 -13.47 9.55 -6.42
CA ARG A 33 -13.79 9.75 -7.83
C ARG A 33 -13.47 8.50 -8.62
N PHE A 34 -14.47 7.99 -9.31
CA PHE A 34 -14.38 6.92 -10.29
C PHE A 34 -14.30 7.58 -11.65
N THR A 35 -13.24 7.27 -12.40
CA THR A 35 -13.13 7.59 -13.82
C THR A 35 -13.25 6.27 -14.56
N ILE A 36 -14.35 6.10 -15.28
CA ILE A 36 -14.67 4.85 -15.99
C ILE A 36 -14.34 5.07 -17.46
N ASP A 37 -13.38 4.30 -17.96
CA ASP A 37 -13.02 4.21 -19.38
C ASP A 37 -13.39 2.82 -19.93
N PRO A 38 -13.19 2.52 -21.23
CA PRO A 38 -13.55 1.22 -21.81
C PRO A 38 -12.88 -0.02 -21.17
N HIS A 39 -11.75 0.16 -20.50
CA HIS A 39 -10.93 -0.94 -19.99
C HIS A 39 -10.90 -0.99 -18.46
N ASN A 40 -10.98 0.16 -17.80
CA ASN A 40 -10.71 0.30 -16.39
C ASN A 40 -11.63 1.28 -15.69
N ILE A 41 -11.81 1.04 -14.41
CA ILE A 41 -12.25 2.05 -13.45
C ILE A 41 -11.02 2.54 -12.69
N THR A 42 -10.72 3.83 -12.79
CA THR A 42 -9.70 4.48 -11.97
C THR A 42 -10.35 5.16 -10.77
N LEU A 43 -10.06 4.69 -9.56
CA LEU A 43 -10.53 5.27 -8.31
C LEU A 43 -9.47 6.21 -7.75
N THR A 44 -9.86 7.45 -7.41
CA THR A 44 -8.96 8.44 -6.82
C THR A 44 -9.57 9.11 -5.59
N ALA A 45 -8.73 9.43 -4.60
CA ALA A 45 -9.11 10.22 -3.44
C ALA A 45 -7.90 11.01 -2.90
N THR A 46 -8.16 12.12 -2.20
CA THR A 46 -7.12 12.94 -1.57
C THR A 46 -7.63 13.66 -0.32
N ASP A 47 -6.78 13.73 0.71
CA ASP A 47 -7.06 14.42 1.98
C ASP A 47 -6.24 15.69 2.14
N GLY A 48 -5.55 16.10 1.08
CA GLY A 48 -4.62 17.22 1.03
C GLY A 48 -3.19 16.87 1.46
N TRP A 49 -2.99 15.75 2.15
CA TRP A 49 -1.67 15.28 2.60
C TRP A 49 -1.23 14.02 1.87
N THR A 50 -2.19 13.20 1.49
CA THR A 50 -2.01 11.97 0.73
C THR A 50 -3.01 11.93 -0.40
N SER A 51 -2.65 11.23 -1.46
CA SER A 51 -3.59 10.86 -2.52
C SER A 51 -3.39 9.40 -2.89
N GLY A 52 -4.47 8.72 -3.20
CA GLY A 52 -4.47 7.34 -3.65
C GLY A 52 -5.12 7.23 -5.02
N LEU A 53 -4.56 6.36 -5.86
CA LEU A 53 -5.09 5.96 -7.15
C LEU A 53 -5.06 4.43 -7.20
N ALA A 54 -6.21 3.82 -7.45
CA ALA A 54 -6.33 2.40 -7.71
C ALA A 54 -7.01 2.15 -9.05
N ILE A 55 -6.64 1.07 -9.72
CA ILE A 55 -7.26 0.63 -10.97
C ILE A 55 -8.06 -0.65 -10.70
N VAL A 56 -9.22 -0.77 -11.34
CA VAL A 56 -10.05 -1.97 -11.38
C VAL A 56 -10.31 -2.32 -12.84
N SER A 57 -10.07 -3.56 -13.23
CA SER A 57 -10.28 -4.00 -14.62
C SER A 57 -11.76 -4.22 -14.91
N ILE A 58 -12.22 -3.72 -16.05
CA ILE A 58 -13.57 -3.99 -16.55
C ILE A 58 -13.53 -5.29 -17.35
N TRP A 59 -14.45 -6.19 -17.06
CA TRP A 59 -14.62 -7.44 -17.79
C TRP A 59 -15.66 -7.21 -18.88
N GLU A 60 -15.33 -7.59 -20.11
CA GLU A 60 -16.26 -7.51 -21.24
C GLU A 60 -17.53 -8.29 -20.90
N THR A 61 -18.66 -7.58 -20.88
CA THR A 61 -19.96 -8.21 -20.76
C THR A 61 -20.37 -8.74 -22.12
N GLU A 62 -20.69 -10.03 -22.21
CA GLU A 62 -21.32 -10.68 -23.38
C GLU A 62 -22.61 -9.96 -23.86
N ASN A 63 -23.11 -8.98 -23.09
CA ASN A 63 -24.16 -8.05 -23.48
C ASN A 63 -23.57 -6.71 -23.92
N ASP A 64 -23.50 -6.56 -25.23
CA ASP A 64 -23.10 -5.43 -26.09
C ASP A 64 -23.82 -4.08 -25.84
N ILE A 65 -23.89 -3.57 -24.60
CA ILE A 65 -24.89 -2.54 -24.25
C ILE A 65 -24.28 -1.28 -23.60
N ILE A 66 -24.04 -0.32 -24.50
CA ILE A 66 -23.80 1.14 -24.35
C ILE A 66 -22.32 1.55 -24.37
N PRO A 67 -21.87 2.28 -25.42
CA PRO A 67 -20.51 2.77 -25.49
C PRO A 67 -20.22 3.71 -24.31
N ILE A 68 -19.16 3.40 -23.57
CA ILE A 68 -18.53 4.36 -22.66
C ILE A 68 -18.00 5.49 -23.57
N PRO A 69 -18.34 6.76 -23.31
CA PRO A 69 -17.78 7.87 -24.07
C PRO A 69 -16.25 7.81 -24.08
N GLU A 70 -15.60 8.22 -25.16
CA GLU A 70 -14.13 8.25 -25.22
C GLU A 70 -13.52 9.11 -24.09
N ASP A 71 -14.23 10.15 -23.67
CA ASP A 71 -13.84 11.04 -22.57
C ASP A 71 -14.06 10.43 -21.16
N GLY A 72 -14.61 9.21 -21.10
CA GLY A 72 -14.92 8.49 -19.87
C GLY A 72 -16.14 9.04 -19.11
N ILE A 73 -16.48 8.36 -18.02
CA ILE A 73 -17.58 8.77 -17.12
C ILE A 73 -17.02 9.05 -15.74
N LEU A 74 -17.34 10.24 -15.21
CA LEU A 74 -16.98 10.62 -13.85
C LEU A 74 -18.12 10.34 -12.88
N VAL A 75 -17.81 9.63 -11.82
CA VAL A 75 -18.73 9.32 -10.74
C VAL A 75 -18.05 9.62 -9.42
N ASP A 76 -18.65 10.51 -8.65
CA ASP A 76 -18.16 10.85 -7.32
C ASP A 76 -19.08 10.23 -6.25
N LEU A 77 -18.46 9.55 -5.28
CA LEU A 77 -19.13 8.98 -4.11
C LEU A 77 -18.45 9.44 -2.83
N ALA A 78 -19.23 9.65 -1.77
CA ALA A 78 -18.72 10.01 -0.46
C ALA A 78 -18.00 8.82 0.20
N SER A 79 -17.06 9.09 1.11
CA SER A 79 -16.30 8.02 1.76
C SER A 79 -17.19 7.06 2.56
N GLU A 80 -18.30 7.53 3.12
CA GLU A 80 -19.31 6.70 3.78
C GLU A 80 -19.99 5.73 2.80
N GLN A 81 -20.31 6.19 1.60
CA GLN A 81 -20.90 5.35 0.56
C GLN A 81 -19.94 4.24 0.15
N ILE A 82 -18.64 4.52 0.02
CA ILE A 82 -17.62 3.49 -0.22
C ILE A 82 -17.56 2.46 0.91
N ARG A 83 -17.63 2.90 2.18
CA ARG A 83 -17.70 1.98 3.32
C ARG A 83 -18.95 1.11 3.27
N LYS A 84 -20.07 1.65 2.82
CA LYS A 84 -21.32 0.90 2.60
C LYS A 84 -21.13 -0.17 1.52
N ILE A 85 -20.52 0.15 0.37
CA ILE A 85 -20.15 -0.82 -0.67
C ILE A 85 -19.31 -1.96 -0.08
N LEU A 86 -18.25 -1.62 0.66
CA LEU A 86 -17.37 -2.60 1.32
C LEU A 86 -18.06 -3.43 2.41
N SER A 87 -19.18 -2.93 2.97
CA SER A 87 -19.98 -3.64 3.97
C SER A 87 -20.92 -4.66 3.33
N VAL A 88 -21.53 -4.32 2.19
CA VAL A 88 -22.52 -5.14 1.48
C VAL A 88 -21.84 -6.25 0.67
N PHE A 89 -20.94 -5.89 -0.25
CA PHE A 89 -20.34 -6.86 -1.16
C PHE A 89 -19.07 -7.43 -0.53
N LYS A 90 -19.11 -8.64 0.02
CA LYS A 90 -17.92 -9.32 0.57
C LYS A 90 -17.28 -10.17 -0.51
N ALA A 91 -15.95 -10.17 -0.56
CA ALA A 91 -15.21 -11.12 -1.39
C ALA A 91 -15.26 -12.50 -0.71
N PRO A 92 -15.62 -13.58 -1.43
CA PRO A 92 -15.44 -14.94 -0.94
C PRO A 92 -13.95 -15.21 -0.69
N ALA A 93 -13.65 -16.26 0.07
CA ALA A 93 -12.27 -16.71 0.19
C ALA A 93 -11.84 -17.31 -1.16
N ASP A 94 -10.62 -17.01 -1.62
CA ASP A 94 -10.03 -17.65 -2.80
C ASP A 94 -9.92 -19.16 -2.55
N LYS A 95 -10.97 -19.89 -2.92
CA LYS A 95 -11.04 -21.34 -2.97
C LYS A 95 -11.35 -21.65 -4.42
N GLY A 96 -10.34 -22.11 -5.15
CA GLY A 96 -10.29 -22.15 -6.61
C GLY A 96 -11.35 -22.98 -7.36
N ASP A 97 -12.41 -23.43 -6.70
CA ASP A 97 -13.55 -24.13 -7.29
C ASP A 97 -14.85 -23.29 -7.33
N GLU A 98 -14.88 -22.09 -6.70
CA GLU A 98 -16.04 -21.20 -6.76
C GLU A 98 -15.99 -20.27 -7.99
N PRO A 99 -17.12 -20.03 -8.68
CA PRO A 99 -17.15 -19.06 -9.79
C PRO A 99 -16.69 -17.70 -9.29
N GLU A 100 -15.87 -17.01 -10.09
CA GLU A 100 -15.35 -15.69 -9.73
C GLU A 100 -16.51 -14.75 -9.39
N ALA A 101 -16.44 -14.13 -8.21
CA ALA A 101 -17.47 -13.20 -7.78
C ALA A 101 -17.41 -11.93 -8.65
N ILE A 102 -18.50 -11.64 -9.37
CA ILE A 102 -18.62 -10.53 -10.32
C ILE A 102 -19.68 -9.55 -9.81
N LEU A 103 -19.35 -8.26 -9.87
CA LEU A 103 -20.30 -7.17 -9.63
C LEU A 103 -20.62 -6.49 -10.95
N GLN A 104 -21.90 -6.22 -11.16
CA GLN A 104 -22.37 -5.30 -12.19
C GLN A 104 -22.51 -3.91 -11.58
N ILE A 105 -21.96 -2.90 -12.25
CA ILE A 105 -22.09 -1.49 -11.89
C ILE A 105 -22.89 -0.79 -12.99
N GLU A 106 -24.02 -0.21 -12.61
CA GLU A 106 -24.88 0.60 -13.45
C GLU A 106 -24.76 2.07 -13.02
N VAL A 107 -24.40 2.94 -13.96
CA VAL A 107 -24.29 4.37 -13.75
C VAL A 107 -25.48 5.06 -14.43
N GLY A 108 -26.40 5.54 -13.60
CA GLY A 108 -27.50 6.41 -14.02
C GLY A 108 -27.15 7.89 -13.84
N ASP A 109 -28.07 8.78 -14.20
CA ASP A 109 -27.81 10.23 -14.17
C ASP A 109 -27.50 10.74 -12.75
N ASN A 110 -28.26 10.27 -11.75
CA ASN A 110 -28.14 10.70 -10.35
C ASN A 110 -27.86 9.55 -9.37
N TYR A 111 -27.61 8.34 -9.87
CA TYR A 111 -27.38 7.16 -9.03
C TYR A 111 -26.28 6.26 -9.59
N VAL A 112 -25.70 5.48 -8.69
CA VAL A 112 -24.87 4.31 -9.00
C VAL A 112 -25.54 3.12 -8.35
N LYS A 113 -25.78 2.07 -9.13
CA LYS A 113 -26.28 0.81 -8.63
C LYS A 113 -25.21 -0.25 -8.81
N ILE A 114 -24.91 -0.96 -7.73
CA ILE A 114 -23.97 -2.09 -7.72
C ILE A 114 -24.80 -3.33 -7.40
N ALA A 115 -24.70 -4.36 -8.23
CA ALA A 115 -25.42 -5.61 -8.04
C ALA A 115 -24.45 -6.78 -8.11
N ASP A 116 -24.58 -7.71 -7.19
CA ASP A 116 -23.92 -9.00 -7.27
C ASP A 116 -24.61 -9.84 -8.35
N VAL A 117 -23.84 -10.19 -9.38
CA VAL A 117 -24.30 -11.03 -10.49
C VAL A 117 -23.60 -12.40 -10.47
N SER A 118 -22.88 -12.72 -9.40
CA SER A 118 -22.34 -14.05 -9.16
C SER A 118 -23.44 -14.97 -8.64
N GLY A 119 -23.95 -15.86 -9.49
CA GLY A 119 -25.01 -16.78 -9.09
C GLY A 119 -25.64 -17.57 -10.24
N LEU A 120 -26.49 -18.52 -9.86
CA LEU A 120 -27.34 -19.26 -10.80
C LEU A 120 -28.47 -18.33 -11.31
N PRO A 121 -28.83 -18.39 -12.60
CA PRO A 121 -29.96 -17.64 -13.14
C PRO A 121 -31.23 -17.85 -12.30
N GLY A 122 -31.81 -16.76 -11.78
CA GLY A 122 -33.05 -16.77 -10.99
C GLY A 122 -32.86 -16.73 -9.46
N ILE A 123 -31.63 -16.65 -8.96
CA ILE A 123 -31.34 -16.28 -7.57
C ILE A 123 -30.84 -14.84 -7.56
N ASP A 124 -31.65 -13.93 -7.06
CA ASP A 124 -31.28 -12.52 -6.98
C ASP A 124 -30.15 -12.32 -5.95
N GLY A 125 -29.00 -11.85 -6.44
CA GLY A 125 -27.91 -11.38 -5.60
C GLY A 125 -28.27 -10.10 -4.84
N GLN A 126 -27.35 -9.62 -3.99
CA GLN A 126 -27.54 -8.34 -3.31
C GLN A 126 -27.39 -7.18 -4.30
N ALA A 127 -28.23 -6.16 -4.18
CA ALA A 127 -28.10 -4.91 -4.93
C ALA A 127 -28.09 -3.71 -3.98
N LEU A 128 -27.25 -2.74 -4.30
CA LEU A 128 -27.09 -1.50 -3.55
C LEU A 128 -27.15 -0.32 -4.51
N GLU A 129 -28.17 0.52 -4.34
CA GLU A 129 -28.29 1.80 -5.04
C GLU A 129 -27.82 2.94 -4.13
N LEU A 130 -27.00 3.84 -4.70
CA LEU A 130 -26.39 4.97 -4.01
C LEU A 130 -26.63 6.24 -4.83
N PRO A 131 -27.01 7.36 -4.20
CA PRO A 131 -27.07 8.64 -4.91
C PRO A 131 -25.66 9.07 -5.32
N ARG A 132 -25.51 9.58 -6.54
CA ARG A 132 -24.26 10.21 -7.00
C ARG A 132 -24.10 11.56 -6.29
N MET A 133 -22.86 11.91 -5.96
CA MET A 133 -22.54 13.29 -5.63
C MET A 133 -22.47 14.10 -6.92
N ASP A 134 -22.79 15.39 -6.85
CA ASP A 134 -22.51 16.32 -7.93
C ASP A 134 -21.03 16.31 -8.26
N THR A 135 -20.68 16.19 -9.55
CA THR A 135 -19.28 16.13 -9.97
C THR A 135 -18.60 17.47 -9.69
N TYR A 136 -17.57 17.46 -8.85
CA TYR A 136 -16.86 18.68 -8.48
C TYR A 136 -15.69 18.94 -9.44
N THR A 137 -15.79 19.98 -10.27
CA THR A 137 -14.77 20.33 -11.28
C THR A 137 -13.45 20.78 -10.67
N GLY A 138 -13.47 21.30 -9.44
CA GLY A 138 -12.26 21.71 -8.70
C GLY A 138 -11.56 20.56 -7.95
N PHE A 139 -12.04 19.32 -8.07
CA PHE A 139 -11.38 18.17 -7.45
C PHE A 139 -10.03 17.92 -8.13
N ALA A 140 -9.03 17.55 -7.33
CA ALA A 140 -7.67 17.38 -7.82
C ALA A 140 -7.58 16.25 -8.86
N ASP A 141 -6.89 16.53 -9.97
CA ASP A 141 -6.49 15.50 -10.92
C ASP A 141 -5.29 14.70 -10.35
N VAL A 142 -5.63 13.71 -9.53
CA VAL A 142 -4.66 12.84 -8.85
C VAL A 142 -3.84 12.04 -9.85
N ALA A 143 -4.47 11.50 -10.90
CA ALA A 143 -3.81 10.69 -11.91
C ALA A 143 -2.75 11.49 -12.67
N HIS A 144 -3.11 12.68 -13.16
CA HIS A 144 -2.18 13.55 -13.85
C HIS A 144 -1.06 14.04 -12.92
N THR A 145 -1.38 14.33 -11.66
CA THR A 145 -0.38 14.76 -10.67
C THR A 145 0.63 13.65 -10.38
N ILE A 146 0.19 12.40 -10.20
CA ILE A 146 1.06 11.23 -10.05
C ILE A 146 1.96 11.08 -11.28
N SER A 147 1.36 11.08 -12.48
CA SER A 147 2.09 10.94 -13.74
C SER A 147 3.21 11.98 -13.87
N ARG A 148 2.88 13.25 -13.62
CA ARG A 148 3.85 14.36 -13.66
C ARG A 148 5.02 14.17 -12.70
N ILE A 149 4.77 13.76 -11.45
CA ILE A 149 5.82 13.58 -10.45
C ILE A 149 6.68 12.37 -10.78
N ARG A 150 6.08 11.25 -11.23
CA ARG A 150 6.83 10.03 -11.57
C ARG A 150 7.78 10.21 -12.76
N CYS A 151 7.51 11.16 -13.64
CA CYS A 151 8.41 11.51 -14.75
C CYS A 151 9.61 12.36 -14.32
N MET A 152 9.67 12.82 -13.06
CA MET A 152 10.81 13.58 -12.55
C MET A 152 11.96 12.65 -12.15
N PRO A 153 13.23 13.07 -12.26
CA PRO A 153 14.37 12.28 -11.79
C PRO A 153 14.26 11.89 -10.32
N GLU A 154 14.69 10.67 -9.97
CA GLU A 154 14.71 10.21 -8.58
C GLU A 154 15.81 10.91 -7.78
N THR A 155 15.59 11.07 -6.47
CA THR A 155 16.59 11.61 -5.53
C THR A 155 16.65 10.78 -4.26
N ALA A 156 17.79 10.82 -3.57
CA ALA A 156 18.00 10.07 -2.35
C ALA A 156 17.17 10.62 -1.18
N LEU A 157 16.52 9.74 -0.44
CA LEU A 157 15.86 10.05 0.83
C LEU A 157 16.82 9.83 1.99
N THR A 158 17.03 10.85 2.83
CA THR A 158 17.79 10.73 4.07
C THR A 158 16.87 10.51 5.25
N THR A 159 16.07 11.52 5.59
CA THR A 159 15.12 11.48 6.71
C THR A 159 13.78 12.05 6.27
N VAL A 160 12.71 11.29 6.47
CA VAL A 160 11.34 11.70 6.16
C VAL A 160 10.51 11.63 7.43
N ASN A 161 9.83 12.73 7.76
CA ASN A 161 8.88 12.76 8.87
C ASN A 161 7.48 12.52 8.33
N MET A 162 6.79 11.52 8.89
CA MET A 162 5.43 11.15 8.50
C MET A 162 4.54 11.05 9.72
N SER A 163 3.27 11.46 9.58
CA SER A 163 2.29 11.22 10.63
C SER A 163 1.83 9.75 10.60
N PRO A 164 1.42 9.16 11.74
CA PRO A 164 0.85 7.82 11.78
C PRO A 164 -0.36 7.66 10.84
N LYS A 165 -1.13 8.73 10.64
CA LYS A 165 -2.26 8.76 9.70
C LYS A 165 -1.81 8.45 8.27
N ILE A 166 -0.75 9.12 7.79
CA ILE A 166 -0.17 8.91 6.45
C ILE A 166 0.26 7.45 6.30
N VAL A 167 1.02 6.93 7.27
CA VAL A 167 1.50 5.53 7.24
C VAL A 167 0.33 4.54 7.22
N SER A 168 -0.71 4.79 8.01
CA SER A 168 -1.88 3.91 8.10
C SER A 168 -2.68 3.82 6.79
N ALA A 169 -2.76 4.92 6.02
CA ALA A 169 -3.46 4.95 4.75
C ALA A 169 -2.79 4.02 3.72
N PHE A 170 -1.47 4.12 3.56
CA PHE A 170 -0.73 3.24 2.66
C PHE A 170 -0.61 1.81 3.18
N THR A 171 -0.62 1.61 4.50
CA THR A 171 -0.70 0.25 5.09
C THR A 171 -2.02 -0.43 4.73
N ALA A 172 -3.13 0.31 4.64
CA ALA A 172 -4.41 -0.26 4.22
C ALA A 172 -4.35 -0.74 2.75
N ALA A 173 -3.76 0.06 1.85
CA ALA A 173 -3.52 -0.33 0.47
C ALA A 173 -2.59 -1.57 0.37
N ALA A 174 -1.46 -1.57 1.08
CA ALA A 174 -0.52 -2.69 1.12
C ALA A 174 -1.19 -4.00 1.57
N LYS A 175 -2.05 -3.93 2.60
CA LYS A 175 -2.83 -5.09 3.06
C LYS A 175 -3.90 -5.52 2.07
N ALA A 176 -4.56 -4.57 1.39
CA ALA A 176 -5.59 -4.89 0.40
C ALA A 176 -5.00 -5.69 -0.78
N TYR A 177 -3.81 -5.30 -1.24
CA TYR A 177 -3.13 -5.96 -2.36
C TYR A 177 -2.16 -7.07 -1.94
N ASN A 178 -1.87 -7.21 -0.64
CA ASN A 178 -0.85 -8.13 -0.11
C ASN A 178 0.55 -7.87 -0.70
N GLU A 179 0.91 -6.59 -0.79
CA GLU A 179 2.12 -6.11 -1.47
C GLU A 179 2.97 -5.19 -0.59
N THR A 180 4.23 -5.01 -0.97
CA THR A 180 5.14 -4.10 -0.28
C THR A 180 4.88 -2.63 -0.62
N ILE A 181 5.25 -1.72 0.29
CA ILE A 181 5.16 -0.27 0.07
C ILE A 181 6.51 0.22 -0.44
N GLN A 182 6.55 0.74 -1.66
CA GLN A 182 7.71 1.42 -2.22
C GLN A 182 7.50 2.93 -2.16
N ILE A 183 8.47 3.67 -1.62
CA ILE A 183 8.43 5.13 -1.52
C ILE A 183 9.63 5.70 -2.25
N THR A 184 9.37 6.57 -3.22
CA THR A 184 10.40 7.21 -4.05
C THR A 184 10.31 8.72 -3.91
N ALA A 185 11.46 9.37 -3.72
CA ALA A 185 11.56 10.81 -3.83
C ALA A 185 11.99 11.21 -5.22
N HIS A 186 11.47 12.33 -5.67
CA HIS A 186 11.83 12.91 -6.96
C HIS A 186 12.44 14.29 -6.75
N SER A 187 13.42 14.64 -7.58
CA SER A 187 13.96 16.00 -7.65
C SER A 187 12.83 16.99 -7.94
N GLU A 188 12.90 18.18 -7.36
CA GLU A 188 11.95 19.29 -7.61
C GLU A 188 10.51 19.03 -7.12
N SER A 189 10.21 17.89 -6.50
CA SER A 189 8.95 17.60 -5.83
C SER A 189 9.11 17.60 -4.31
N ARG A 190 8.15 18.22 -3.61
CA ARG A 190 8.02 18.11 -2.14
C ARG A 190 7.20 16.89 -1.72
N THR A 191 6.63 16.19 -2.68
CA THR A 191 5.76 15.04 -2.50
C THR A 191 6.50 13.79 -2.93
N LEU A 192 6.39 12.72 -2.15
CA LEU A 192 6.94 11.41 -2.49
C LEU A 192 5.87 10.60 -3.20
N THR A 193 6.30 9.75 -4.14
CA THR A 193 5.40 8.79 -4.78
C THR A 193 5.41 7.48 -4.02
N VAL A 194 4.26 6.84 -3.96
CA VAL A 194 4.09 5.52 -3.38
C VAL A 194 3.65 4.55 -4.47
N VAL A 195 4.25 3.37 -4.51
CA VAL A 195 3.83 2.26 -5.37
C VAL A 195 3.55 1.05 -4.50
N ILE A 196 2.41 0.40 -4.72
CA ILE A 196 2.01 -0.84 -4.03
C ILE A 196 1.51 -1.80 -5.10
N GLY A 197 2.33 -2.80 -5.42
CA GLY A 197 2.06 -3.73 -6.51
C GLY A 197 1.90 -3.02 -7.87
N GLU A 198 1.11 -3.63 -8.76
CA GLU A 198 0.83 -3.10 -10.09
C GLU A 198 -0.42 -2.19 -10.14
N SER A 199 -1.31 -2.29 -9.14
CA SER A 199 -2.65 -1.71 -9.22
C SER A 199 -2.87 -0.45 -8.37
N PHE A 200 -1.88 -0.04 -7.55
CA PHE A 200 -2.02 1.14 -6.69
C PHE A 200 -0.83 2.08 -6.76
N LEU A 201 -1.15 3.36 -6.95
CA LEU A 201 -0.21 4.48 -6.89
C LEU A 201 -0.69 5.51 -5.86
N GLY A 202 0.25 6.18 -5.23
CA GLY A 202 -0.07 7.21 -4.26
C GLY A 202 0.92 8.37 -4.25
N LEU A 203 0.50 9.43 -3.58
CA LEU A 203 1.30 10.60 -3.27
C LEU A 203 1.25 10.83 -1.78
N LEU A 204 2.38 11.20 -1.18
CA LEU A 204 2.42 11.63 0.21
C LEU A 204 3.25 12.90 0.34
N THR A 205 2.74 13.86 1.10
CA THR A 205 3.44 15.07 1.49
C THR A 205 4.01 14.87 2.89
N PRO A 206 5.34 14.81 3.06
CA PRO A 206 5.96 14.70 4.37
C PRO A 206 5.59 15.86 5.29
N VAL A 207 5.63 15.60 6.60
CA VAL A 207 5.41 16.63 7.61
C VAL A 207 6.65 17.53 7.66
N GLN A 208 6.44 18.83 7.47
CA GLN A 208 7.48 19.82 7.72
C GLN A 208 7.53 20.13 9.21
N LEU A 209 8.68 19.84 9.82
CA LEU A 209 8.94 20.19 11.21
C LEU A 209 9.28 21.68 11.31
N THR A 210 8.80 22.31 12.38
CA THR A 210 9.26 23.65 12.78
C THR A 210 10.74 23.60 13.18
N ASP A 211 11.38 24.76 13.27
CA ASP A 211 12.80 24.83 13.70
C ASP A 211 12.97 24.31 15.13
N GLU A 212 12.01 24.56 16.02
CA GLU A 212 11.99 24.04 17.39
C GLU A 212 11.86 22.51 17.41
N GLU A 213 10.96 21.95 16.61
CA GLU A 213 10.78 20.50 16.50
C GLU A 213 12.02 19.82 15.92
N ARG A 214 12.64 20.44 14.90
CA ARG A 214 13.88 19.96 14.30
C ARG A 214 15.02 19.97 15.30
N ALA A 215 15.20 21.04 16.06
CA ALA A 215 16.21 21.13 17.11
C ALA A 215 16.00 20.05 18.18
N ARG A 216 14.75 19.80 18.58
CA ARG A 216 14.39 18.73 19.51
C ARG A 216 14.70 17.34 18.95
N HIS A 217 14.42 17.09 17.67
CA HIS A 217 14.71 15.81 17.03
C HIS A 217 16.22 15.55 16.92
N LEU A 218 17.03 16.58 16.67
CA LEU A 218 18.49 16.47 16.70
C LEU A 218 18.99 16.12 18.10
N GLN A 219 18.49 16.79 19.13
CA GLN A 219 18.82 16.44 20.53
C GLN A 219 18.46 15.00 20.88
N TRP A 220 17.33 14.49 20.36
CA TRP A 220 16.96 13.09 20.55
C TRP A 220 17.89 12.13 19.83
N ALA A 221 18.33 12.47 18.62
CA ALA A 221 19.30 11.66 17.87
C ALA A 221 20.64 11.59 18.63
N ASP A 222 21.19 12.72 19.07
CA ASP A 222 22.43 12.76 19.85
C ASP A 222 22.29 12.00 21.18
N ALA A 223 21.11 12.10 21.83
CA ALA A 223 20.84 11.36 23.06
C ALA A 223 20.75 9.84 22.85
N TRP A 224 20.41 9.36 21.65
CA TRP A 224 20.44 7.94 21.33
C TRP A 224 21.86 7.40 21.23
N ASP A 225 22.82 8.17 20.70
CA ASP A 225 24.22 7.75 20.62
C ASP A 225 24.84 7.47 21.99
N VAL A 226 24.37 8.16 23.04
CA VAL A 226 24.79 7.92 24.43
C VAL A 226 24.10 6.71 25.06
N ARG A 227 22.87 6.40 24.63
CA ARG A 227 22.03 5.33 25.23
C ARG A 227 22.24 3.97 24.56
N LEU A 228 22.56 3.97 23.27
CA LEU A 228 22.80 2.76 22.51
C LEU A 228 24.23 2.24 22.73
N PRO A 229 24.45 0.92 22.69
CA PRO A 229 25.79 0.37 22.69
C PRO A 229 26.61 0.90 21.50
N ALA A 230 27.93 0.98 21.66
CA ALA A 230 28.83 1.32 20.56
C ALA A 230 28.65 0.33 19.40
N ALA A 231 28.79 0.81 18.15
CA ALA A 231 28.56 0.01 16.95
C ALA A 231 29.49 -1.22 16.83
N ASP A 232 30.66 -1.17 17.48
CA ASP A 232 31.65 -2.25 17.54
C ASP A 232 31.49 -3.16 18.77
N SER A 233 30.51 -2.88 19.64
CA SER A 233 30.26 -3.70 20.83
C SER A 233 29.61 -5.03 20.47
N LEU A 234 30.00 -6.10 21.18
CA LEU A 234 29.40 -7.42 21.01
C LEU A 234 27.90 -7.36 21.37
N PRO A 235 27.02 -8.07 20.62
CA PRO A 235 25.63 -8.22 21.00
C PRO A 235 25.51 -8.71 22.46
N ARG A 236 24.56 -8.17 23.22
CA ARG A 236 24.42 -8.47 24.66
C ARG A 236 24.17 -9.96 24.95
N ASN A 237 23.69 -10.71 23.96
CA ASN A 237 23.45 -12.15 24.00
C ASN A 237 24.59 -12.99 23.41
N ALA A 238 25.64 -12.37 22.87
CA ALA A 238 26.84 -13.09 22.49
C ALA A 238 27.56 -13.49 23.79
N THR A 239 27.32 -14.70 24.26
CA THR A 239 28.14 -15.35 25.27
C THR A 239 29.58 -15.22 24.81
N LYS A 240 30.42 -14.46 25.53
CA LYS A 240 31.86 -14.66 25.41
C LYS A 240 32.05 -16.13 25.76
N ASP A 241 32.36 -16.96 24.76
CA ASP A 241 32.55 -18.38 24.96
C ASP A 241 33.86 -18.59 25.73
N THR A 242 33.75 -18.31 27.02
CA THR A 242 34.82 -18.39 28.00
C THR A 242 35.16 -19.85 28.21
N THR A 243 34.21 -20.76 27.91
CA THR A 243 34.33 -22.21 27.94
C THR A 243 35.28 -22.73 26.86
N ILE A 244 35.16 -22.29 25.60
CA ILE A 244 36.10 -22.71 24.55
C ILE A 244 37.51 -22.19 24.87
N THR A 245 37.62 -20.95 25.36
CA THR A 245 38.92 -20.36 25.68
C THR A 245 39.57 -21.03 26.91
N SER A 246 38.79 -21.46 27.90
CA SER A 246 39.30 -22.18 29.08
C SER A 246 39.66 -23.62 28.73
N VAL A 247 38.82 -24.35 27.99
CA VAL A 247 39.06 -25.74 27.57
C VAL A 247 40.27 -25.84 26.64
N LEU A 248 40.45 -24.87 25.74
CA LEU A 248 41.65 -24.82 24.88
C LEU A 248 42.92 -24.52 25.69
N LYS A 249 42.85 -23.66 26.72
CA LYS A 249 43.99 -23.40 27.61
C LYS A 249 44.34 -24.61 28.48
N GLU A 250 43.34 -25.30 29.02
CA GLU A 250 43.52 -26.50 29.83
C GLU A 250 44.08 -27.66 28.98
N GLY A 251 43.52 -27.87 27.79
CA GLY A 251 44.01 -28.84 26.82
C GLY A 251 45.44 -28.55 26.36
N ALA A 252 45.78 -27.28 26.08
CA ALA A 252 47.13 -26.88 25.73
C ALA A 252 48.13 -27.12 26.88
N GLY A 253 47.73 -26.90 28.14
CA GLY A 253 48.54 -27.21 29.32
C GLY A 253 48.89 -28.68 29.43
N LEU A 254 47.90 -29.57 29.27
CA LEU A 254 48.08 -31.02 29.30
C LEU A 254 48.98 -31.52 28.16
N LEU A 255 48.86 -30.93 26.98
CA LEU A 255 49.69 -31.30 25.82
C LEU A 255 51.16 -30.88 26.00
N VAL A 256 51.41 -29.75 26.65
CA VAL A 256 52.77 -29.30 27.02
C VAL A 256 53.37 -30.21 28.09
N GLU A 257 52.61 -30.60 29.11
CA GLU A 257 53.07 -31.57 30.14
C GLU A 257 53.38 -32.95 29.54
N ALA A 258 52.63 -33.36 28.51
CA ALA A 258 52.87 -34.60 27.77
C ALA A 258 54.03 -34.52 26.75
N GLY A 259 54.74 -33.39 26.66
CA GLY A 259 55.89 -33.22 25.78
C GLY A 259 55.55 -33.04 24.30
N VAL A 260 54.30 -32.69 23.98
CA VAL A 260 53.87 -32.46 22.59
C VAL A 260 54.36 -31.08 22.14
N THR A 261 55.30 -31.05 21.20
CA THR A 261 55.94 -29.81 20.71
C THR A 261 55.29 -29.23 19.46
N SER A 262 54.43 -29.99 18.78
CA SER A 262 53.65 -29.50 17.64
C SER A 262 52.41 -30.35 17.40
N ILE A 263 51.29 -29.71 17.07
CA ILE A 263 50.03 -30.36 16.66
C ILE A 263 49.65 -29.81 15.30
N SER A 264 49.58 -30.68 14.30
CA SER A 264 49.12 -30.33 12.96
C SER A 264 47.70 -30.87 12.75
N PHE A 265 46.75 -29.98 12.46
CA PHE A 265 45.41 -30.37 12.06
C PHE A 265 45.34 -30.39 10.54
N SER A 266 45.12 -31.56 9.94
CA SER A 266 44.73 -31.63 8.52
C SER A 266 43.22 -31.49 8.43
N ALA A 267 42.74 -30.42 7.82
CA ALA A 267 41.36 -30.38 7.36
C ALA A 267 41.18 -31.49 6.32
N LYS A 268 40.22 -32.40 6.53
CA LYS A 268 39.70 -33.18 5.42
C LYS A 268 38.93 -32.20 4.55
N ASP A 269 39.47 -31.85 3.39
CA ASP A 269 38.71 -31.22 2.33
C ASP A 269 37.47 -32.11 2.09
N GLY A 270 36.30 -31.52 2.33
CA GLY A 270 35.03 -32.18 2.10
C GLY A 270 34.87 -32.47 0.60
N ASP A 271 34.51 -33.71 0.31
CA ASP A 271 34.07 -34.16 -1.01
C ASP A 271 32.99 -33.24 -1.59
N GLN A 272 33.07 -33.10 -2.92
CA GLN A 272 32.19 -32.37 -3.83
C GLN A 272 30.71 -32.73 -3.70
#